data_AF-A0A6J6PMG4-F1
#
_entry.id   AF-A0A6J6PMG4-F1
#
_cell.length_a   1.000
_cell.length_b   1.000
_cell.length_c   1.000
_cell.angle_alpha   90.00
_cell.angle_beta   90.00
_cell.angle_gamma   90.00
#
_symmetry.space_group_name_H-M   'P 1'
#
loop_
_entity.id
_entity.type
_entity.pdbx_description
1 polymer ?
#
loop_
_entity_poly.entity_id
_entity_poly.type
_entity_poly.pdbx_seq_one_letter_code
_entity_poly.pdbx_strand_id
1 'polypeptide(L)'
;MPVDADLVLDCRFIPNPHWIPELRPLTGMSKEVSTHVLNSPGVNKFIDDYVSLFSEMSQGYLREGKKYVTIAIGCTGGKHRSVAIAQEIAQRINDFKGPIDLDAKAVHRDVGRE
;
A
#
# COMPACT_ATOMS: atom_id res chain seq x y z
N MET A 1 4.73 11.56 8.35
CA MET A 1 3.51 10.72 8.44
C MET A 1 2.28 11.61 8.35
N PRO A 2 1.20 11.18 7.67
CA PRO A 2 -0.11 11.85 7.75
C PRO A 2 -0.62 11.83 9.19
N VAL A 3 -1.21 12.94 9.65
CA VAL A 3 -1.73 13.08 11.03
C VAL A 3 -3.04 12.34 11.25
N ASP A 4 -3.70 12.00 10.16
CA ASP A 4 -4.99 11.32 10.03
C ASP A 4 -4.85 9.81 9.76
N ALA A 5 -3.63 9.27 9.85
CA ALA A 5 -3.38 7.84 9.68
C ALA A 5 -3.82 7.05 10.92
N ASP A 6 -4.63 6.01 10.71
CA ASP A 6 -5.02 5.05 11.73
C ASP A 6 -4.02 3.90 11.85
N LEU A 7 -3.48 3.47 10.70
CA LEU A 7 -2.46 2.45 10.57
C LEU A 7 -1.30 2.98 9.74
N VAL A 8 -0.10 2.51 10.03
CA VAL A 8 1.11 2.87 9.27
C VAL A 8 1.87 1.61 8.90
N LEU A 9 2.21 1.48 7.62
CA LEU A 9 2.96 0.37 7.05
C LEU A 9 4.28 0.87 6.46
N ASP A 10 5.41 0.33 6.91
CA ASP A 10 6.73 0.68 6.39
C ASP A 10 7.15 -0.28 5.26
N CYS A 11 7.40 0.26 4.07
CA CYS A 11 7.85 -0.50 2.89
C CYS A 11 9.36 -0.37 2.62
N ARG A 12 10.15 0.20 3.55
CA ARG A 12 11.59 0.40 3.34
C ARG A 12 12.40 -0.89 3.28
N PHE A 13 11.83 -2.02 3.71
CA PHE A 13 12.42 -3.35 3.59
C PHE A 13 12.47 -3.87 2.13
N ILE A 14 11.67 -3.29 1.23
CA ILE A 14 11.64 -3.67 -0.18
C ILE A 14 12.85 -3.04 -0.92
N PRO A 15 13.52 -3.78 -1.83
CA PRO A 15 14.58 -3.24 -2.68
C PRO A 15 14.21 -1.90 -3.31
N ASN A 16 15.13 -0.95 -3.24
CA ASN A 16 14.84 0.44 -3.62
C ASN A 16 15.00 0.65 -5.14
N PRO A 17 13.91 0.93 -5.89
CA PRO A 17 13.99 1.13 -7.34
C PRO A 17 14.83 2.35 -7.76
N HIS A 18 15.08 3.28 -6.84
CA HIS A 18 15.91 4.48 -7.09
C HIS A 18 17.32 4.16 -7.61
N TRP A 19 17.86 2.98 -7.28
CA TRP A 19 19.19 2.55 -7.73
C TRP A 19 19.24 2.10 -9.19
N ILE A 20 18.08 1.88 -9.80
CA ILE A 20 17.96 1.50 -11.21
C ILE A 20 17.69 2.79 -12.01
N PRO A 21 18.65 3.26 -12.84
CA PRO A 21 18.55 4.55 -13.53
C PRO A 21 17.25 4.73 -14.31
N GLU A 22 16.78 3.65 -14.95
CA GLU A 22 15.58 3.63 -15.79
C GLU A 22 14.29 3.75 -14.96
N LEU A 23 14.29 3.28 -13.70
CA LEU A 23 13.13 3.34 -12.80
C LEU A 23 13.10 4.61 -11.95
N ARG A 24 14.25 5.26 -11.74
CA ARG A 24 14.37 6.49 -10.94
C ARG A 24 13.39 7.61 -11.35
N PRO A 25 13.23 7.95 -12.65
CA PRO A 25 12.30 9.02 -13.03
C PRO A 25 10.83 8.61 -12.89
N LEU A 26 10.53 7.32 -12.96
CA LEU A 26 9.17 6.76 -12.90
C LEU A 26 8.62 6.76 -11.45
N THR A 27 7.32 6.53 -11.30
CA THR A 27 6.63 6.42 -10.00
C THR A 27 6.11 5.00 -9.82
N GLY A 28 5.68 4.64 -8.59
CA GLY A 28 5.06 3.35 -8.33
C GLY A 28 3.74 3.10 -9.08
N MET A 29 3.20 4.11 -9.77
CA MET A 29 2.04 3.95 -10.67
C MET A 29 2.45 3.43 -12.05
N SER A 30 3.74 3.50 -12.40
CA SER A 30 4.25 2.95 -13.65
C SER A 30 4.35 1.43 -13.54
N LYS A 31 4.06 0.74 -14.64
CA LYS A 31 4.10 -0.73 -14.70
C LYS A 31 5.49 -1.26 -14.39
N GLU A 32 6.54 -0.58 -14.84
CA GLU A 32 7.94 -0.95 -14.65
C GLU A 32 8.33 -0.94 -13.16
N VAL A 33 7.97 0.13 -12.45
CA VAL A 33 8.26 0.26 -11.01
C VAL A 33 7.39 -0.70 -10.21
N SER A 34 6.08 -0.78 -10.50
CA SER A 34 5.19 -1.67 -9.75
C SER A 34 5.59 -3.12 -9.93
N THR A 35 5.91 -3.55 -11.15
CA THR A 35 6.41 -4.91 -11.42
C THR A 35 7.71 -5.20 -10.66
N HIS A 36 8.66 -4.25 -10.65
CA HIS A 36 9.90 -4.42 -9.91
C HIS A 36 9.67 -4.57 -8.39
N VAL A 37 8.80 -3.73 -7.83
CA VAL A 37 8.45 -3.75 -6.40
C VAL A 37 7.71 -5.04 -6.03
N LEU A 38 6.67 -5.42 -6.78
CA LEU A 38 5.82 -6.57 -6.47
C LEU A 38 6.54 -7.91 -6.69
N ASN A 39 7.45 -7.99 -7.65
CA ASN A 39 8.26 -9.20 -7.89
C ASN A 39 9.43 -9.34 -6.91
N SER A 40 9.63 -8.38 -6.01
CA SER A 40 10.65 -8.54 -4.96
C SER A 40 10.28 -9.72 -4.04
N PRO A 41 11.27 -10.56 -3.66
CA PRO A 41 11.00 -11.76 -2.86
C PRO A 41 10.18 -11.46 -1.60
N GLY A 42 9.11 -12.22 -1.40
CA GLY A 42 8.25 -12.12 -0.21
C GLY A 42 7.23 -10.97 -0.23
N VAL A 43 7.29 -10.03 -1.17
CA VAL A 43 6.38 -8.87 -1.20
C VAL A 43 4.93 -9.28 -1.43
N ASN A 44 4.66 -10.14 -2.42
CA ASN A 44 3.30 -10.63 -2.67
C ASN A 44 2.69 -11.30 -1.43
N LYS A 45 3.45 -12.19 -0.77
CA LYS A 45 2.99 -12.87 0.45
C LYS A 45 2.74 -11.87 1.58
N PHE A 46 3.64 -10.90 1.77
CA PHE A 46 3.47 -9.85 2.77
C PHE A 46 2.18 -9.05 2.55
N ILE A 47 1.87 -8.71 1.30
CA ILE A 47 0.62 -8.01 0.96
C ILE A 47 -0.59 -8.90 1.29
N ASP A 48 -0.57 -10.18 0.90
CA ASP A 48 -1.67 -11.12 1.20
C ASP A 48 -1.90 -11.24 2.71
N ASP A 49 -0.82 -11.44 3.48
CA ASP A 49 -0.89 -11.55 4.93
C ASP A 49 -1.43 -10.25 5.57
N TYR A 50 -1.01 -9.08 5.05
CA TYR A 50 -1.48 -7.79 5.53
C TYR A 50 -2.97 -7.56 5.23
N VAL A 51 -3.42 -7.90 4.02
CA VAL A 51 -4.85 -7.79 3.64
C VAL A 51 -5.71 -8.72 4.50
N SER A 52 -5.25 -9.95 4.75
CA SER A 52 -5.93 -10.88 5.65
C SER A 52 -6.04 -10.32 7.07
N LEU A 53 -4.93 -9.81 7.62
CA LEU A 53 -4.91 -9.18 8.95
C LEU A 53 -5.88 -7.99 9.00
N PHE A 54 -5.83 -7.12 8.00
CA PHE A 54 -6.73 -5.97 7.93
C PHE A 54 -8.20 -6.40 7.85
N SER A 55 -8.53 -7.48 7.13
CA SER A 55 -9.89 -8.01 7.07
C SER A 55 -10.40 -8.53 8.42
N GLU A 56 -9.53 -8.99 9.32
CA GLU A 56 -9.93 -9.36 10.68
C GLU A 56 -10.19 -8.10 11.53
N MET A 57 -9.29 -7.11 11.41
CA MET A 57 -9.41 -5.83 12.11
C MET A 57 -10.65 -5.04 11.68
N SER A 58 -11.03 -5.09 10.40
CA SER A 58 -12.12 -4.31 9.82
C SER A 58 -13.48 -4.59 10.46
N GLN A 59 -13.75 -5.85 10.86
CA GLN A 59 -14.93 -6.20 11.63
C GLN A 59 -14.95 -5.53 13.00
N GLY A 60 -13.78 -5.45 13.65
CA GLY A 60 -13.62 -4.74 14.91
C GLY A 60 -13.89 -3.25 14.76
N TYR A 61 -13.30 -2.61 13.75
CA TYR A 61 -13.57 -1.20 13.46
C TYR A 61 -15.05 -0.92 13.21
N LEU A 62 -15.72 -1.75 12.40
CA LEU A 62 -17.13 -1.58 12.09
C LEU A 62 -18.01 -1.72 13.34
N ARG A 63 -17.72 -2.71 14.20
CA ARG A 63 -18.47 -2.93 15.45
C ARG A 63 -18.37 -1.74 16.39
N GLU A 64 -17.22 -1.09 16.47
CA GLU A 64 -17.02 0.14 17.25
C GLU A 64 -17.50 1.42 16.53
N GLY A 65 -18.22 1.27 15.40
CA GLY A 65 -18.83 2.38 14.66
C GLY A 65 -17.86 3.15 13.76
N LYS A 66 -16.61 2.69 13.60
CA LYS A 66 -15.62 3.32 12.73
C LYS A 66 -15.80 2.86 11.28
N LYS A 67 -16.35 3.74 10.46
CA LYS A 67 -16.68 3.48 9.05
C LYS A 67 -15.53 3.73 8.07
N TYR A 68 -14.51 4.48 8.48
CA TYR A 68 -13.36 4.82 7.65
C TYR A 68 -12.08 4.49 8.40
N VAL A 69 -11.12 3.90 7.69
CA VAL A 69 -9.79 3.61 8.20
C VAL A 69 -8.77 4.13 7.20
N THR A 70 -7.86 4.98 7.66
CA THR A 70 -6.77 5.52 6.83
C THR A 70 -5.50 4.73 7.07
N ILE A 71 -5.01 4.04 6.04
CA ILE A 71 -3.75 3.28 6.08
C ILE A 71 -2.67 4.09 5.38
N ALA A 72 -1.68 4.58 6.13
CA ALA A 72 -0.53 5.27 5.57
C ALA A 72 0.59 4.29 5.22
N ILE A 73 0.90 4.19 3.93
CA ILE A 73 1.97 3.31 3.43
C ILE A 73 3.19 4.17 3.10
N GLY A 74 4.28 3.93 3.81
CA GLY A 74 5.46 4.79 3.81
C GLY A 74 6.67 4.16 3.12
N CYS A 75 7.38 4.96 2.33
CA CYS A 75 8.78 4.72 1.99
C CYS A 75 9.56 6.03 2.17
N THR A 76 10.86 6.05 1.89
CA THR A 76 11.70 7.24 2.19
C THR A 76 11.22 8.52 1.48
N GLY A 77 10.91 8.43 0.17
CA GLY A 77 10.59 9.60 -0.66
C GLY A 77 9.18 9.61 -1.24
N GLY A 78 8.29 8.72 -0.79
CA GLY A 78 6.88 8.74 -1.22
C GLY A 78 6.60 8.44 -2.70
N LYS A 79 7.60 8.10 -3.52
CA LYS A 79 7.50 8.00 -4.99
C LYS A 79 7.27 6.59 -5.55
N HIS A 80 8.00 5.59 -5.05
CA HIS A 80 8.11 4.27 -5.70
C HIS A 80 7.41 3.17 -4.90
N ARG A 81 8.07 2.68 -3.84
CA ARG A 81 7.65 1.49 -3.08
C ARG A 81 6.28 1.69 -2.42
N SER A 82 6.11 2.79 -1.69
CA SER A 82 4.83 3.09 -1.03
C SER A 82 3.67 3.19 -2.01
N VAL A 83 3.89 3.83 -3.16
CA VAL A 83 2.87 4.03 -4.20
C VAL A 83 2.43 2.69 -4.79
N ALA A 84 3.39 1.85 -5.17
CA ALA A 84 3.09 0.53 -5.74
C ALA A 84 2.37 -0.38 -4.72
N ILE A 85 2.85 -0.43 -3.48
CA ILE A 85 2.22 -1.23 -2.41
C ILE A 85 0.83 -0.71 -2.06
N ALA A 86 0.62 0.61 -2.03
CA ALA A 86 -0.70 1.19 -1.77
C ALA A 86 -1.72 0.86 -2.85
N GLN A 87 -1.32 0.90 -4.13
CA GLN A 87 -2.20 0.48 -5.22
C GLN A 87 -2.57 -0.99 -5.12
N GLU A 88 -1.59 -1.85 -4.88
CA GLU A 88 -1.80 -3.29 -4.81
C GLU A 88 -2.66 -3.69 -3.59
N ILE A 89 -2.41 -3.12 -2.41
CA ILE A 89 -3.22 -3.37 -1.21
C ILE A 89 -4.67 -2.93 -1.45
N ALA A 90 -4.90 -1.75 -2.03
CA ALA A 90 -6.25 -1.27 -2.31
C ALA A 90 -6.98 -2.21 -3.28
N GLN A 91 -6.31 -2.64 -4.35
CA GLN A 91 -6.88 -3.60 -5.30
C GLN A 91 -7.24 -4.92 -4.61
N ARG A 92 -6.31 -5.49 -3.82
CA ARG A 92 -6.58 -6.76 -3.13
C ARG A 92 -7.66 -6.65 -2.07
N ILE A 93 -7.79 -5.53 -1.37
CA ILE A 93 -8.92 -5.31 -0.45
C ILE A 93 -10.24 -5.34 -1.21
N ASN A 94 -10.32 -4.67 -2.37
CA ASN A 94 -11.53 -4.66 -3.19
C ASN A 94 -11.89 -6.05 -3.75
N ASP A 95 -10.87 -6.88 -4.01
CA ASP A 95 -11.06 -8.25 -4.50
C ASP A 95 -11.25 -9.28 -3.36
N PHE A 96 -10.93 -8.90 -2.12
CA PHE A 96 -10.96 -9.80 -0.97
C PHE A 96 -12.40 -10.07 -0.54
N LYS A 97 -12.81 -11.34 -0.62
CA LYS A 97 -14.12 -11.78 -0.14
C LYS A 97 -14.08 -12.04 1.36
N GLY A 98 -14.16 -10.93 2.09
CA GLY A 98 -14.17 -10.91 3.55
C GLY A 98 -15.57 -11.08 4.16
N PRO A 99 -15.63 -11.02 5.49
CA PRO A 99 -16.88 -11.09 6.26
C PRO A 99 -17.71 -9.81 6.17
N ILE A 100 -17.13 -8.70 5.70
CA ILE A 100 -17.81 -7.45 5.41
C ILE A 100 -17.35 -6.92 4.05
N ASP A 101 -18.23 -6.19 3.38
CA ASP A 101 -17.90 -5.50 2.14
C ASP A 101 -16.99 -4.30 2.44
N LEU A 102 -15.89 -4.20 1.71
CA LEU A 102 -14.89 -3.14 1.83
C LEU A 102 -14.73 -2.45 0.47
N ASP A 103 -14.52 -1.13 0.51
CA ASP A 103 -14.11 -0.32 -0.63
C ASP A 103 -12.84 0.43 -0.25
N ALA A 104 -11.81 0.30 -1.08
CA ALA A 104 -10.50 0.85 -0.84
C ALA A 104 -10.01 1.65 -2.05
N LYS A 105 -9.44 2.83 -1.76
CA LYS A 105 -8.84 3.71 -2.75
C LYS A 105 -7.46 4.17 -2.30
N ALA A 106 -6.48 3.99 -3.18
CA ALA A 106 -5.14 4.55 -2.98
C ALA A 106 -5.10 6.05 -3.33
N VAL A 107 -4.47 6.85 -2.47
CA VAL A 107 -4.20 8.28 -2.70
C VAL A 107 -2.71 8.53 -2.44
N HIS A 108 -2.06 9.25 -3.35
CA HIS A 108 -0.62 9.48 -3.31
C HIS A 108 -0.30 10.93 -2.96
N ARG A 109 0.19 11.15 -1.74
CA ARG A 109 0.45 12.50 -1.20
C ARG A 109 1.60 13.22 -1.91
N ASP A 110 2.67 12.48 -2.17
CA ASP A 110 3.96 13.05 -2.57
C ASP A 110 4.22 12.93 -4.07
N VAL A 111 3.42 12.15 -4.83
CA VAL A 111 3.55 12.04 -6.29
C VAL A 111 3.22 13.38 -6.95
N GLY A 112 4.10 13.84 -7.85
CA GLY A 112 4.12 15.18 -8.44
C GLY A 112 4.75 16.27 -7.55
N ARG A 113 5.25 15.92 -6.36
CA ARG A 113 5.85 16.85 -5.38
C ARG A 113 7.23 16.40 -4.88
N GLU A 114 7.65 15.21 -5.32
CA GLU A 114 8.87 14.53 -4.90
C GLU A 114 10.16 15.00 -5.58
#